data_AF-A0A7H1MAH5-F1
#
_entry.id   AF-A0A7H1MAH5-F1
#
_cell.length_a   1.000
_cell.length_b   1.000
_cell.length_c   1.000
_cell.angle_alpha   90.00
_cell.angle_beta   90.00
_cell.angle_gamma   90.00
#
_symmetry.space_group_name_H-M   'P 1'
#
loop_
_entity.id
_entity.type
_entity.pdbx_description
1 polymer ?
#
loop_
_entity_poly.entity_id
_entity_poly.type
_entity_poly.pdbx_seq_one_letter_code
_entity_poly.pdbx_strand_id
1 'polypeptide(L)'
;MIQDKPFPRLYGYQAGSALAADNGAASFSERDLYPKLMQFLSGDLKLYCLRIDEKRSKNNRGAKGSQWLHPDIVAMQAMGRQWHADVRQCVKSGSGQNVALWSFEVKPVLNGANVRESFFQAVSNSG
;
A
#
# COMPACT_ATOMS: atom_id res chain seq x y z
N MET A 1 6.00 -9.74 35.01
CA MET A 1 7.01 -9.19 34.09
C MET A 1 6.34 -9.02 32.74
N ILE A 2 6.05 -7.78 32.33
CA ILE A 2 5.43 -7.49 31.03
C ILE A 2 6.57 -7.52 30.01
N GLN A 3 6.55 -8.50 29.11
CA GLN A 3 7.48 -8.52 27.98
C GLN A 3 7.12 -7.36 27.05
N ASP A 4 7.98 -6.35 27.02
CA ASP A 4 7.87 -5.22 26.11
C ASP A 4 8.15 -5.75 24.69
N LYS A 5 7.08 -5.96 23.91
CA LYS A 5 7.17 -6.49 22.56
C LYS A 5 7.80 -5.40 21.70
N PRO A 6 8.92 -5.65 20.99
CA PRO A 6 9.57 -4.61 20.21
C PRO A 6 8.59 -4.09 19.16
N PHE A 7 8.42 -2.76 19.13
CA PHE A 7 7.60 -2.09 18.12
C PHE A 7 8.00 -2.60 16.73
N PRO A 8 7.04 -2.97 15.87
CA PRO A 8 7.35 -3.43 14.52
C PRO A 8 8.18 -2.34 13.83
N ARG A 9 9.34 -2.71 13.27
CA ARG A 9 10.13 -1.81 12.42
C ARG A 9 9.23 -1.33 11.29
N LEU A 10 8.69 -0.12 11.43
CA LEU A 10 8.00 0.61 10.39
C LEU A 10 9.06 0.91 9.33
N TYR A 11 9.05 0.15 8.24
CA TYR A 11 9.78 0.52 7.03
C TYR A 11 9.05 1.71 6.39
N GLY A 12 9.21 2.90 6.97
CA GLY A 12 8.84 4.14 6.33
C GLY A 12 9.72 4.32 5.09
N TYR A 13 9.12 4.60 3.94
CA TYR A 13 9.87 4.98 2.76
C TYR A 13 10.51 6.36 3.01
N GLN A 14 11.84 6.40 3.11
CA GLN A 14 12.61 7.64 3.13
C GLN A 14 12.83 8.10 1.69
N ALA A 15 12.20 9.20 1.29
CA ALA A 15 12.40 9.81 -0.01
C ALA A 15 13.85 10.32 -0.11
N GLY A 16 14.71 9.62 -0.86
CA GLY A 16 16.11 10.02 -0.94
C GLY A 16 17.11 9.17 -1.72
N SER A 17 16.71 8.19 -2.55
CA SER A 17 17.65 7.56 -3.49
C SER A 17 17.17 7.72 -4.93
N ALA A 18 17.94 8.44 -5.73
CA ALA A 18 17.71 8.56 -7.17
C ALA A 18 17.96 7.19 -7.84
N LEU A 19 16.98 6.72 -8.61
CA LEU A 19 17.09 5.48 -9.38
C LEU A 19 17.81 5.79 -10.70
N ALA A 20 18.98 5.17 -10.91
CA ALA A 20 19.62 5.13 -12.21
C ALA A 20 18.75 4.32 -13.19
N ALA A 21 18.53 4.86 -14.39
CA ALA A 21 17.80 4.17 -15.44
C ALA A 21 18.71 3.10 -16.08
N ASP A 22 18.46 1.83 -15.76
CA ASP A 22 19.06 0.69 -16.43
C ASP A 22 18.23 0.28 -17.65
N ASN A 23 18.83 0.32 -18.84
CA ASN A 23 18.22 0.05 -20.14
C ASN A 23 18.44 -1.41 -20.60
N GLY A 24 18.33 -2.36 -19.69
CA GLY A 24 18.23 -3.79 -20.00
C GLY A 24 16.82 -4.29 -19.71
N ALA A 25 16.28 -5.19 -20.55
CA ALA A 25 15.03 -5.90 -20.30
C ALA A 25 15.19 -6.90 -19.13
N ALA A 26 15.50 -6.39 -17.94
CA ALA A 26 15.54 -7.16 -16.71
C ALA A 26 14.08 -7.45 -16.32
N SER A 27 13.74 -8.73 -16.24
CA SER A 27 12.44 -9.15 -15.70
C SER A 27 12.38 -8.76 -14.22
N PHE A 28 11.60 -7.73 -13.89
CA PHE A 28 11.39 -7.34 -12.50
C PHE A 28 10.60 -8.43 -11.76
N SER A 29 11.08 -8.80 -10.57
CA SER A 29 10.25 -9.57 -9.65
C SER A 29 9.19 -8.67 -9.02
N GLU A 30 8.12 -9.25 -8.47
CA GLU A 30 7.07 -8.48 -7.79
C GLU A 30 7.63 -7.59 -6.67
N ARG A 31 8.65 -8.10 -5.97
CA ARG A 31 9.30 -7.39 -4.87
C ARG A 31 10.07 -6.14 -5.33
N ASP A 32 10.59 -6.16 -6.55
CA ASP A 32 11.32 -5.02 -7.14
C ASP A 32 10.37 -3.89 -7.57
N LEU A 33 9.08 -4.20 -7.75
CA LEU A 33 8.07 -3.23 -8.14
C LEU A 33 7.53 -2.43 -6.96
N TYR A 34 7.48 -2.98 -5.75
CA TYR A 34 6.94 -2.26 -4.59
C TYR A 34 7.63 -0.91 -4.33
N PRO A 35 8.98 -0.81 -4.27
CA PRO A 35 9.64 0.48 -4.02
C PRO A 35 9.35 1.50 -5.13
N LYS A 36 9.29 1.06 -6.40
CA LYS A 36 9.00 1.93 -7.54
C LYS A 36 7.57 2.47 -7.48
N LEU A 37 6.60 1.61 -7.18
CA LEU A 37 5.21 2.02 -7.02
C LEU A 37 5.04 2.94 -5.81
N MET A 38 5.58 2.58 -4.65
CA MET A 38 5.50 3.41 -3.44
C MET A 38 6.15 4.78 -3.63
N GLN A 39 7.23 4.88 -4.41
CA GLN A 39 7.85 6.14 -4.79
C GLN A 39 6.90 7.03 -5.58
N PHE A 40 6.23 6.49 -6.61
CA PHE A 40 5.23 7.21 -7.39
C PHE A 40 4.03 7.65 -6.51
N LEU A 41 3.48 6.73 -5.72
CA LEU A 41 2.32 6.99 -4.87
C LEU A 41 2.61 8.08 -3.81
N SER A 42 3.79 8.06 -3.21
CA SER A 42 4.18 9.06 -2.21
C SER A 42 4.64 10.38 -2.84
N GLY A 43 5.38 10.31 -3.94
CA GLY A 43 5.92 11.46 -4.66
C GLY A 43 4.84 12.29 -5.34
N ASP A 44 4.01 11.64 -6.16
CA ASP A 44 3.06 12.33 -7.05
C ASP A 44 1.68 12.43 -6.41
N LEU A 45 1.19 11.34 -5.82
CA LEU A 45 -0.15 11.30 -5.23
C LEU A 45 -0.19 11.70 -3.75
N LYS A 46 0.98 11.99 -3.14
CA LYS A 46 1.13 12.38 -1.73
C LYS A 46 0.49 11.37 -0.76
N LEU A 47 0.51 10.09 -1.13
CA LEU A 47 -0.01 9.01 -0.31
C LEU A 47 1.04 8.57 0.71
N TYR A 48 0.59 8.24 1.92
CA TYR A 48 1.43 7.57 2.91
C TYR A 48 1.27 6.05 2.75
N CYS A 49 2.27 5.39 2.15
CA CYS A 49 2.20 3.97 1.79
C CYS A 49 2.88 3.06 2.81
N LEU A 50 2.30 1.88 3.04
CA LEU A 50 2.86 0.78 3.83
C LEU A 50 2.66 -0.54 3.10
N ARG A 51 3.72 -1.36 3.05
CA ARG A 51 3.67 -2.71 2.47
C ARG A 51 3.26 -3.73 3.54
N ILE A 52 2.30 -4.60 3.24
CA ILE A 52 1.84 -5.63 4.18
C ILE A 52 2.75 -6.87 4.10
N ASP A 53 3.28 -7.32 5.23
CA ASP A 53 4.07 -8.56 5.34
C ASP A 53 3.19 -9.80 5.51
N GLU A 54 2.82 -10.43 4.39
CA GLU A 54 1.92 -11.59 4.34
C GLU A 54 2.42 -12.78 5.17
N LYS A 55 3.74 -12.89 5.40
CA LYS A 55 4.35 -13.96 6.20
C LYS A 55 3.97 -13.89 7.68
N ARG A 56 3.50 -12.73 8.15
CA ARG A 56 3.05 -12.54 9.54
C ARG A 56 1.60 -13.00 9.75
N SER A 57 0.87 -13.27 8.68
CA SER A 57 -0.52 -13.69 8.78
C SER A 57 -0.64 -15.19 9.07
N LYS A 58 -1.58 -15.55 9.94
CA LYS A 58 -1.97 -16.95 10.14
C LYS A 58 -2.98 -17.32 9.05
N ASN A 59 -2.60 -18.25 8.18
CA ASN A 59 -3.51 -18.74 7.14
C ASN A 59 -4.23 -20.00 7.63
N ASN A 60 -5.54 -19.88 7.89
CA ASN A 60 -6.40 -21.01 8.25
C ASN A 60 -7.20 -21.56 7.04
N ARG A 61 -6.97 -21.05 5.83
CA ARG A 61 -7.77 -21.33 4.61
C ARG A 61 -7.03 -22.18 3.56
N GLY A 62 -5.98 -22.91 3.93
CA GLY A 62 -5.24 -23.81 3.03
C GLY A 62 -4.25 -23.12 2.08
N ALA A 63 -3.60 -23.88 1.19
CA ALA A 63 -2.62 -23.34 0.24
C ALA A 63 -3.27 -22.27 -0.66
N LYS A 64 -2.59 -21.13 -0.86
CA LYS A 64 -3.08 -19.90 -1.54
C LYS A 64 -4.16 -19.11 -0.80
N GLY A 65 -4.67 -19.55 0.36
CA GLY A 65 -5.65 -18.77 1.13
C GLY A 65 -5.17 -17.37 1.51
N SER A 66 -3.86 -17.20 1.73
CA SER A 66 -3.24 -15.92 2.08
C SER A 66 -3.34 -14.84 1.00
N GLN A 67 -3.48 -15.22 -0.28
CA GLN A 67 -3.58 -14.26 -1.39
C GLN A 67 -4.90 -13.46 -1.37
N TRP A 68 -5.88 -13.92 -0.59
CA TRP A 68 -7.21 -13.31 -0.45
C TRP A 68 -7.42 -12.63 0.91
N LEU A 69 -6.38 -12.54 1.73
CA LEU A 69 -6.52 -12.06 3.10
C LEU A 69 -6.12 -10.58 3.24
N HIS A 70 -5.14 -10.12 2.46
CA HIS A 70 -4.59 -8.78 2.60
C HIS A 70 -4.07 -8.26 1.26
N PRO A 71 -4.19 -6.94 1.01
CA PRO A 71 -3.56 -6.31 -0.15
C PRO A 71 -2.04 -6.27 -0.01
N ASP A 72 -1.32 -6.10 -1.11
CA ASP A 72 0.14 -5.97 -1.09
C ASP A 72 0.60 -4.68 -0.41
N ILE A 73 -0.05 -3.57 -0.75
CA ILE A 73 0.24 -2.23 -0.22
C ILE A 73 -1.07 -1.57 0.20
N VAL A 74 -1.03 -0.89 1.34
CA VAL A 74 -2.06 0.05 1.78
C VAL A 74 -1.51 1.46 1.79
N ALA A 75 -2.35 2.44 1.53
CA ALA A 75 -1.96 3.83 1.64
C ALA A 75 -3.07 4.72 2.22
N MET A 76 -2.65 5.83 2.82
CA MET A 76 -3.54 6.81 3.41
C MET A 76 -3.33 8.18 2.77
N GLN A 77 -4.42 8.86 2.44
CA GLN A 77 -4.41 10.22 1.93
C GLN A 77 -5.13 11.16 2.90
N ALA A 78 -4.40 12.16 3.39
CA ALA A 78 -4.99 13.22 4.22
C ALA A 78 -5.57 14.32 3.32
N MET A 79 -6.90 14.30 3.11
CA MET A 79 -7.60 15.24 2.23
C MET A 79 -7.55 16.69 2.76
N GLY A 80 -7.50 16.83 4.09
CA GLY A 80 -7.49 18.13 4.74
C GLY A 80 -6.13 18.82 4.83
N ARG A 81 -5.05 18.29 4.25
CA ARG A 81 -3.70 18.83 4.50
C ARG A 81 -3.54 20.28 4.03
N GLN A 82 -4.21 20.65 2.95
CA GLN A 82 -4.12 21.97 2.32
C GLN A 82 -5.23 22.92 2.76
N TRP A 83 -6.20 22.45 3.54
CA TRP A 83 -7.33 23.27 3.95
C TRP A 83 -6.93 24.30 5.00
N HIS A 84 -7.64 25.44 4.98
CA HIS A 84 -7.54 26.46 6.02
C HIS A 84 -7.88 25.87 7.40
N ALA A 85 -7.29 26.45 8.45
CA ALA A 85 -7.45 25.95 9.82
C ALA A 85 -8.93 25.82 10.23
N ASP A 86 -9.74 26.82 9.91
CA ASP A 86 -11.16 26.86 10.27
C ASP A 86 -11.98 25.78 9.55
N VAL A 87 -11.68 25.51 8.28
CA VAL A 87 -12.34 24.44 7.52
C VAL A 87 -11.98 23.07 8.10
N ARG A 88 -10.71 22.85 8.47
CA ARG A 88 -10.30 21.61 9.16
C ARG A 88 -10.98 21.47 10.50
N GLN A 89 -11.15 22.56 11.25
CA GLN A 89 -11.83 22.54 12.53
C GLN A 89 -13.31 22.20 12.36
N CYS A 90 -13.98 22.81 11.39
CA CYS A 90 -15.37 22.51 11.05
C CYS A 90 -15.55 21.03 10.66
N VAL A 91 -14.69 20.48 9.79
CA VAL A 91 -14.76 19.08 9.36
C VAL A 91 -14.39 18.09 10.48
N LYS A 92 -13.56 18.49 11.45
CA LYS A 92 -13.29 17.68 12.65
C LYS A 92 -14.45 17.68 13.63
N SER A 93 -15.17 18.80 13.74
CA SER A 93 -16.33 18.95 14.62
C SER A 93 -17.59 18.33 14.01
N GLY A 94 -17.74 18.38 12.69
CA GLY A 94 -18.68 17.54 11.95
C GLY A 94 -18.13 16.13 11.80
N SER A 95 -18.97 15.13 11.59
CA SER A 95 -18.53 13.73 11.33
C SER A 95 -17.92 13.53 9.93
N GLY A 96 -17.21 14.53 9.40
CA GLY A 96 -16.68 14.52 8.05
C GLY A 96 -15.47 13.61 7.91
N GLN A 97 -15.43 12.84 6.82
CA GLN A 97 -14.28 12.01 6.46
C GLN A 97 -13.18 12.89 5.87
N ASN A 98 -12.04 12.99 6.56
CA ASN A 98 -10.87 13.77 6.15
C ASN A 98 -9.70 12.89 5.68
N VAL A 99 -9.94 11.59 5.55
CA VAL A 99 -8.97 10.58 5.15
C VAL A 99 -9.58 9.67 4.09
N ALA A 100 -8.80 9.35 3.05
CA ALA A 100 -9.09 8.22 2.16
C ALA A 100 -8.06 7.12 2.37
N LEU A 101 -8.52 5.87 2.36
CA LEU A 101 -7.69 4.68 2.37
C LEU A 101 -7.65 4.08 0.98
N TRP A 102 -6.48 3.56 0.62
CA TRP A 102 -6.20 2.95 -0.67
C TRP A 102 -5.60 1.57 -0.43
N SER A 103 -5.96 0.61 -1.26
CA SER A 103 -5.30 -0.69 -1.35
C SER A 103 -4.78 -0.91 -2.76
N PHE A 104 -3.63 -1.58 -2.88
CA PHE A 104 -2.99 -1.87 -4.15
C PHE A 104 -2.56 -3.34 -4.19
N GLU A 105 -2.77 -3.94 -5.35
CA GLU A 105 -2.26 -5.25 -5.75
C GLU A 105 -1.22 -5.05 -6.85
N VAL A 106 -0.07 -5.72 -6.74
CA VAL A 106 1.04 -5.58 -7.68
C VAL A 106 1.21 -6.90 -8.42
N LYS A 107 1.28 -6.83 -9.76
CA LYS A 107 1.55 -7.99 -10.61
C LYS A 107 2.70 -7.66 -11.57
N PRO A 108 3.75 -8.50 -11.69
CA PRO A 108 4.84 -8.27 -12.62
C PRO A 108 4.43 -8.20 -14.09
N VAL A 109 3.41 -8.98 -14.46
CA VAL A 109 2.84 -9.02 -15.80
C VAL A 109 1.33 -9.06 -15.67
N LEU A 110 0.62 -8.23 -16.42
CA LEU A 110 -0.83 -8.28 -16.59
C LEU A 110 -1.16 -8.61 -18.04
N ASN A 111 -1.97 -9.64 -18.25
CA ASN A 111 -2.41 -10.10 -19.58
C ASN A 111 -3.82 -10.70 -19.49
N GLY A 112 -4.38 -11.12 -20.63
CA GLY A 112 -5.73 -11.66 -20.70
C GLY A 112 -5.98 -12.89 -19.81
N ALA A 113 -4.94 -13.67 -19.48
CA ALA A 113 -5.07 -14.86 -18.66
C ALA A 113 -5.19 -14.54 -17.15
N ASN A 114 -4.60 -13.44 -16.67
CA ASN A 114 -4.54 -13.13 -15.23
C ASN A 114 -5.27 -11.84 -14.82
N VAL A 115 -5.72 -11.02 -15.78
CA VAL A 115 -6.38 -9.74 -15.49
C VAL A 115 -7.65 -9.91 -14.65
N ARG A 116 -8.45 -10.95 -14.94
CA ARG A 116 -9.69 -11.23 -14.20
C ARG A 116 -9.40 -11.57 -12.75
N GLU A 117 -8.49 -12.50 -12.50
CA GLU A 117 -8.10 -12.89 -11.13
C GLU A 117 -7.52 -11.69 -10.37
N SER A 118 -6.61 -10.93 -10.99
CA SER A 118 -5.95 -9.78 -10.38
C SER A 118 -6.94 -8.67 -10.03
N PHE A 119 -7.93 -8.42 -10.89
CA PHE A 119 -9.02 -7.49 -10.61
C PHE A 119 -9.82 -7.92 -9.36
N PHE A 120 -10.22 -9.19 -9.30
CA PHE A 120 -11.01 -9.68 -8.15
C PHE A 120 -10.19 -9.76 -6.86
N GLN A 121 -8.87 -9.99 -6.92
CA GLN A 121 -7.99 -9.84 -5.76
C GLN A 121 -8.03 -8.41 -5.24
N ALA A 122 -7.82 -7.41 -6.10
CA ALA A 122 -7.81 -6.00 -5.70
C ALA A 122 -9.15 -5.56 -5.08
N VAL A 123 -10.27 -5.96 -5.70
CA VAL A 123 -11.60 -5.63 -5.18
C VAL A 123 -11.86 -6.32 -3.84
N SER A 124 -11.55 -7.61 -3.72
CA SER A 124 -11.80 -8.37 -2.48
C SER A 124 -10.96 -7.86 -1.30
N ASN A 125 -9.76 -7.37 -1.58
CA ASN A 125 -8.81 -6.88 -0.57
C ASN A 125 -8.98 -5.37 -0.27
N SER A 126 -9.97 -4.71 -0.86
CA SER A 126 -10.28 -3.28 -0.62
C SER A 126 -11.44 -3.02 0.35
N GLY A 127 -12.11 -4.08 0.82
CA GLY A 127 -13.30 -4.03 1.68
C GLY A 127 -13.03 -3.76 3.15
#